data_AF-A0A3D0M3C3-F1
#
_entry.id   AF-A0A3D0M3C3-F1
#
_cell.length_a   1.000
_cell.length_b   1.000
_cell.length_c   1.000
_cell.angle_alpha   90.00
_cell.angle_beta   90.00
_cell.angle_gamma   90.00
#
_symmetry.space_group_name_H-M   'P 1'
#
loop_
_entity.id
_entity.type
_entity.pdbx_description
1 polymer ?
#
loop_
_entity_poly.entity_id
_entity_poly.type
_entity_poly.pdbx_seq_one_letter_code
_entity_poly.pdbx_strand_id
1 'polypeptide(L)'
;MTKKYVTAIREFGTTNDFREAGYLTLDGELLDFSGKHEGGPSGVRNMDHREISGIYDLEGYSSAMCAFVDEGNVRMSHYGFELTQQPTRQREIRLVEFIAYKNGGVYVDFGKIGKHNQAPLGVEYPKGTKATKIISDIRRFYATGEKPQISAMAQFI
;
A
#
# COMPACT_ATOMS: atom_id res chain seq x y z
N MET A 1 19.34 11.77 -9.34
CA MET A 1 17.91 11.71 -9.72
C MET A 1 17.08 11.85 -8.47
N THR A 2 16.12 12.79 -8.44
CA THR A 2 15.16 12.90 -7.34
C THR A 2 14.22 11.70 -7.38
N LYS A 3 14.04 10.99 -6.26
CA LYS A 3 13.11 9.86 -6.19
C LYS A 3 11.68 10.35 -6.42
N LYS A 4 10.86 9.64 -7.20
CA LYS A 4 9.53 10.11 -7.62
C LYS A 4 8.57 10.38 -6.46
N TYR A 5 8.68 9.65 -5.34
CA TYR A 5 7.85 9.95 -4.17
C TYR A 5 8.11 11.34 -3.56
N VAL A 6 9.30 11.93 -3.75
CA VAL A 6 9.56 13.31 -3.30
C VAL A 6 8.75 14.31 -4.13
N THR A 7 8.63 14.06 -5.44
CA THR A 7 7.72 14.82 -6.31
C THR A 7 6.27 14.58 -5.92
N ALA A 8 5.89 13.34 -5.64
CA ALA A 8 4.53 13.00 -5.19
C ALA A 8 4.15 13.73 -3.90
N ILE A 9 5.06 13.82 -2.92
CA ILE A 9 4.84 14.56 -1.67
C ILE A 9 4.61 16.06 -1.96
N ARG A 10 5.30 16.64 -2.94
CA ARG A 10 5.11 18.06 -3.31
C ARG A 10 3.78 18.31 -4.00
N GLU A 11 3.37 17.37 -4.85
CA GLU A 11 2.14 17.48 -5.65
C GLU A 11 0.89 17.23 -4.78
N PHE A 12 0.87 16.11 -4.04
CA PHE A 12 -0.30 15.64 -3.32
C PHE A 12 -0.29 16.05 -1.84
N GLY A 13 0.88 16.38 -1.28
CA GLY A 13 1.04 16.55 0.16
C GLY A 13 0.96 15.22 0.92
N THR A 14 0.88 15.33 2.25
CA THR A 14 0.90 14.18 3.16
C THR A 14 -0.24 14.24 4.17
N THR A 15 -0.68 13.08 4.64
CA THR A 15 -1.67 12.93 5.70
C THR A 15 -1.18 12.01 6.80
N ASN A 16 -1.82 12.05 7.97
CA ASN A 16 -1.67 11.01 9.01
C ASN A 16 -2.92 10.13 9.13
N ASP A 17 -3.94 10.36 8.29
CA ASP A 17 -5.17 9.59 8.27
C ASP A 17 -5.12 8.50 7.20
N PHE A 18 -5.10 7.24 7.61
CA PHE A 18 -5.13 6.10 6.69
C PHE A 18 -6.36 6.07 5.79
N ARG A 19 -7.46 6.74 6.15
CA ARG A 19 -8.68 6.82 5.33
C ARG A 19 -8.50 7.70 4.11
N GLU A 20 -7.59 8.68 4.19
CA GLU A 20 -7.28 9.65 3.13
C GLU A 20 -6.14 9.17 2.23
N ALA A 21 -5.30 8.26 2.73
CA ALA A 21 -4.06 7.88 2.06
C ALA A 21 -4.27 7.08 0.77
N GLY A 22 -3.58 7.48 -0.30
CA GLY A 22 -3.48 6.69 -1.53
C GLY A 22 -2.28 5.73 -1.52
N TYR A 23 -1.17 6.17 -0.95
CA TYR A 23 0.09 5.43 -0.93
C TYR A 23 0.86 5.67 0.35
N LEU A 24 1.66 4.68 0.75
CA LEU A 24 2.72 4.80 1.73
C LEU A 24 4.06 4.83 0.98
N THR A 25 4.78 5.94 1.10
CA THR A 25 6.03 6.17 0.37
C THR A 25 7.20 5.34 0.91
N LEU A 26 8.29 5.29 0.15
CA LEU A 26 9.54 4.64 0.56
C LEU A 26 10.08 5.08 1.93
N ASP A 27 9.90 6.36 2.28
CA ASP A 27 10.37 6.95 3.55
C ASP A 27 9.32 6.85 4.68
N GLY A 28 8.15 6.29 4.41
CA GLY A 28 7.11 6.06 5.41
C GLY A 28 6.09 7.19 5.56
N GLU A 29 6.04 8.16 4.63
CA GLU A 29 4.99 9.18 4.58
C GLU A 29 3.75 8.66 3.85
N LEU A 30 2.56 9.02 4.32
CA LEU A 30 1.30 8.72 3.62
C LEU A 30 0.97 9.87 2.67
N LEU A 31 0.83 9.59 1.38
CA LEU A 31 0.38 10.58 0.40
C LEU A 31 -1.11 10.88 0.58
N ASP A 32 -1.43 12.16 0.65
CA ASP A 32 -2.81 12.61 0.83
C ASP A 32 -3.59 12.54 -0.49
N PHE A 33 -4.58 11.65 -0.55
CA PHE A 33 -5.46 11.48 -1.70
C PHE A 33 -6.91 11.86 -1.33
N SER A 34 -7.09 12.69 -0.29
CA SER A 34 -8.42 13.19 0.08
C SER A 34 -8.98 14.22 -0.89
N GLY A 35 -8.13 14.90 -1.66
CA GLY A 35 -8.54 16.02 -2.52
C GLY A 35 -8.72 17.35 -1.76
N LYS A 36 -8.39 17.39 -0.45
CA LYS A 36 -8.59 18.59 0.37
C LYS A 36 -7.62 19.73 0.04
N HIS A 37 -6.48 19.43 -0.58
CA HIS A 37 -5.55 20.44 -1.05
C HIS A 37 -6.09 21.21 -2.25
N GLU A 38 -7.01 20.60 -3.00
CA GLU A 38 -7.73 21.15 -4.13
C GLU A 38 -9.11 21.73 -3.74
N GLY A 39 -9.40 21.83 -2.44
CA GLY A 39 -10.67 22.33 -1.91
C GLY A 39 -11.78 21.28 -1.74
N GLY A 40 -11.46 20.00 -1.92
CA GLY A 40 -12.36 18.88 -1.65
C GLY A 40 -12.53 18.55 -0.16
N PRO A 41 -13.41 17.58 0.17
CA PRO A 41 -13.66 17.19 1.56
C PRO A 41 -12.53 16.34 2.15
N SER A 42 -12.30 16.46 3.46
CA SER A 42 -11.36 15.63 4.22
C SER A 42 -12.01 14.38 4.84
N GLY A 43 -11.19 13.46 5.35
CA GLY A 43 -11.59 12.31 6.16
C GLY A 43 -11.80 11.00 5.38
N VAL A 44 -11.73 11.05 4.06
CA VAL A 44 -11.77 9.91 3.15
C VAL A 44 -10.92 10.20 1.91
N ARG A 45 -10.45 9.14 1.24
CA ARG A 45 -9.80 9.22 -0.06
C ARG A 45 -10.84 9.47 -1.16
N ASN A 46 -10.75 10.62 -1.84
CA ASN A 46 -11.62 10.96 -2.96
C ASN A 46 -10.92 10.86 -4.32
N MET A 47 -9.59 10.89 -4.35
CA MET A 47 -8.80 10.81 -5.59
C MET A 47 -8.56 9.36 -5.99
N ASP A 48 -8.56 9.06 -7.30
CA ASP A 48 -8.16 7.74 -7.81
C ASP A 48 -6.64 7.51 -7.61
N HIS A 49 -6.22 6.27 -7.38
CA HIS A 49 -4.79 5.94 -7.27
C HIS A 49 -3.99 6.34 -8.52
N ARG A 50 -4.64 6.42 -9.68
CA ARG A 50 -4.03 6.81 -10.96
C ARG A 50 -3.74 8.29 -11.09
N GLU A 51 -4.19 9.13 -10.17
CA GLU A 51 -3.77 10.54 -10.13
C GLU A 51 -2.25 10.68 -9.99
N ILE A 52 -1.56 9.65 -9.46
CA ILE A 52 -0.10 9.56 -9.46
C ILE A 52 0.53 9.69 -10.88
N SER A 53 -0.25 9.47 -11.95
CA SER A 53 0.18 9.71 -13.33
C SER A 53 0.65 11.14 -13.59
N GLY A 54 0.16 12.14 -12.83
CA GLY A 54 0.61 13.53 -12.95
C GLY A 54 2.11 13.76 -12.72
N ILE A 55 2.81 12.82 -12.06
CA ILE A 55 4.25 12.91 -11.81
C ILE A 55 5.11 12.02 -12.74
N TYR A 56 4.48 11.36 -13.71
CA TYR A 56 5.11 10.45 -14.67
C TYR A 56 4.86 10.91 -16.11
N ASP A 57 5.77 10.53 -16.99
CA ASP A 57 5.59 10.64 -18.46
C ASP A 57 5.53 9.20 -19.00
N LEU A 58 4.42 8.52 -18.71
CA LEU A 58 4.20 7.11 -19.06
C LEU A 58 2.82 6.96 -19.71
N GLU A 59 2.79 6.28 -20.86
CA GLU A 59 1.55 5.92 -21.51
C GLU A 59 0.88 4.72 -20.85
N GLY A 60 -0.46 4.69 -20.91
CA GLY A 60 -1.28 3.59 -20.42
C GLY A 60 -1.94 3.85 -19.07
N TYR A 61 -3.20 3.45 -18.97
CA TYR A 61 -4.11 3.83 -17.89
C TYR A 61 -3.62 3.52 -16.47
N SER A 62 -2.78 2.50 -16.29
CA SER A 62 -2.29 2.09 -14.95
C SER A 62 -0.77 2.07 -14.86
N SER A 63 -0.05 2.52 -15.90
CA SER A 63 1.40 2.37 -15.99
C SER A 63 2.14 3.14 -14.89
N ALA A 64 1.74 4.39 -14.63
CA ALA A 64 2.31 5.20 -13.55
C ALA A 64 2.07 4.63 -12.15
N MET A 65 0.87 4.07 -11.92
CA MET A 65 0.54 3.40 -10.67
C MET A 65 1.40 2.16 -10.46
N CYS A 66 1.50 1.29 -11.47
CA CYS A 66 2.36 0.11 -11.43
C CYS A 66 3.82 0.50 -11.17
N ALA A 67 4.32 1.50 -11.90
CA ALA A 67 5.67 2.02 -11.75
C ALA A 67 5.92 2.55 -10.32
N PHE A 68 4.99 3.32 -9.76
CA PHE A 68 5.14 3.86 -8.41
C PHE A 68 5.18 2.76 -7.34
N VAL A 69 4.40 1.69 -7.49
CA VAL A 69 4.46 0.53 -6.58
C VAL A 69 5.73 -0.28 -6.81
N ASP A 70 6.15 -0.48 -8.06
CA ASP A 70 7.39 -1.18 -8.44
C ASP A 70 8.66 -0.45 -8.00
N GLU A 71 8.60 0.86 -7.77
CA GLU A 71 9.64 1.63 -7.09
C GLU A 71 9.69 1.37 -5.57
N GLY A 72 8.76 0.57 -5.05
CA GLY A 72 8.68 0.15 -3.66
C GLY A 72 7.71 0.98 -2.81
N ASN A 73 6.95 1.91 -3.37
CA ASN A 73 5.86 2.52 -2.62
C ASN A 73 4.74 1.48 -2.43
N VAL A 74 3.98 1.59 -1.34
CA VAL A 74 2.88 0.66 -1.05
C VAL A 74 1.57 1.34 -1.43
N ARG A 75 0.75 0.69 -2.25
CA ARG A 75 -0.58 1.21 -2.60
C ARG A 75 -1.55 0.87 -1.46
N MET A 76 -2.16 1.90 -0.89
CA MET A 76 -3.03 1.78 0.28
C MET A 76 -4.50 1.83 -0.15
N SER A 77 -5.35 1.03 0.47
CA SER A 77 -6.80 1.06 0.24
C SER A 77 -7.56 0.97 1.56
N HIS A 78 -8.87 1.16 1.50
CA HIS A 78 -9.72 0.97 2.68
C HIS A 78 -9.61 -0.45 3.27
N TYR A 79 -9.43 -1.47 2.43
CA TYR A 79 -9.47 -2.87 2.84
C TYR A 79 -8.10 -3.46 3.15
N GLY A 80 -7.02 -2.76 2.83
CA GLY A 80 -5.72 -3.41 2.77
C GLY A 80 -4.71 -2.64 1.96
N PHE A 81 -3.68 -3.33 1.50
CA PHE A 81 -2.57 -2.70 0.79
C PHE A 81 -1.88 -3.67 -0.17
N GLU A 82 -1.11 -3.09 -1.08
CA GLU A 82 -0.36 -3.84 -2.09
C GLU A 82 1.09 -3.39 -2.15
N LEU A 83 1.96 -4.38 -2.34
CA LEU A 83 3.40 -4.20 -2.42
C LEU A 83 3.98 -5.18 -3.45
N THR A 84 5.17 -4.87 -3.96
CA THR A 84 5.86 -5.66 -5.00
C THR A 84 7.23 -6.16 -4.56
N GLN A 85 7.67 -5.74 -3.38
CA GLN A 85 8.97 -6.05 -2.80
C GLN A 85 8.93 -5.92 -1.28
N GLN A 86 9.96 -6.42 -0.61
CA GLN A 86 10.10 -6.31 0.84
C GLN A 86 10.12 -4.83 1.30
N PRO A 87 9.27 -4.44 2.28
CA PRO A 87 9.30 -3.09 2.82
C PRO A 87 10.56 -2.80 3.64
N THR A 88 10.97 -1.54 3.68
CA THR A 88 11.99 -1.05 4.63
C THR A 88 11.40 -1.02 6.04
N ARG A 89 12.26 -0.98 7.05
CA ARG A 89 11.83 -0.93 8.47
C ARG A 89 10.84 0.21 8.75
N GLN A 90 11.03 1.39 8.18
CA GLN A 90 10.11 2.53 8.34
C GLN A 90 8.71 2.22 7.77
N ARG A 91 8.65 1.64 6.57
CA ARG A 91 7.37 1.20 5.98
C ARG A 91 6.72 0.10 6.79
N GLU A 92 7.50 -0.85 7.32
CA GLU A 92 6.95 -1.91 8.19
C GLU A 92 6.31 -1.33 9.45
N ILE A 93 6.90 -0.30 10.06
CA ILE A 93 6.31 0.39 11.23
C ILE A 93 4.94 0.96 10.85
N ARG A 94 4.85 1.70 9.74
CA ARG A 94 3.58 2.28 9.27
C ARG A 94 2.56 1.21 8.86
N LEU A 95 3.00 0.10 8.29
CA LEU A 95 2.12 -1.04 8.00
C LEU A 95 1.60 -1.70 9.28
N VAL A 96 2.43 -1.84 10.32
CA VAL A 96 1.99 -2.34 11.63
C VAL A 96 0.91 -1.42 12.22
N GLU A 97 1.08 -0.10 12.14
CA GLU A 97 0.07 0.87 12.56
C GLU A 97 -1.24 0.73 11.78
N PHE A 98 -1.17 0.62 10.45
CA PHE A 98 -2.35 0.42 9.61
C PHE A 98 -3.07 -0.90 9.92
N ILE A 99 -2.32 -1.99 10.06
CA ILE A 99 -2.88 -3.31 10.41
C ILE A 99 -3.55 -3.25 11.78
N ALA A 100 -2.93 -2.59 12.76
CA ALA A 100 -3.52 -2.40 14.09
C ALA A 100 -4.81 -1.56 14.01
N TYR A 101 -4.81 -0.48 13.22
CA TYR A 101 -6.00 0.33 12.94
C TYR A 101 -7.14 -0.50 12.34
N LYS A 102 -6.82 -1.47 11.47
CA LYS A 102 -7.80 -2.42 10.90
C LYS A 102 -8.09 -3.62 11.80
N ASN A 103 -7.56 -3.66 13.02
CA ASN A 103 -7.63 -4.80 13.94
C ASN A 103 -7.25 -6.12 13.25
N GLY A 104 -6.16 -6.13 12.49
CA GLY A 104 -5.66 -7.32 11.79
C GLY A 104 -6.40 -7.71 10.51
N GLY A 105 -7.61 -7.17 10.30
CA GLY A 105 -8.45 -7.49 9.15
C GLY A 105 -8.03 -6.72 7.90
N VAL A 106 -7.15 -7.32 7.09
CA VAL A 106 -6.61 -6.68 5.89
C VAL A 106 -6.48 -7.66 4.73
N TYR A 107 -6.72 -7.17 3.53
CA TYR A 107 -6.38 -7.86 2.28
C TYR A 107 -5.02 -7.37 1.79
N VAL A 108 -4.08 -8.29 1.55
CA VAL A 108 -2.73 -7.95 1.10
C VAL A 108 -2.50 -8.56 -0.28
N ASP A 109 -2.23 -7.72 -1.26
CA ASP A 109 -1.78 -8.15 -2.59
C ASP A 109 -0.26 -8.24 -2.63
N PHE A 110 0.24 -9.46 -2.77
CA PHE A 110 1.65 -9.76 -2.90
C PHE A 110 2.02 -9.78 -4.39
N GLY A 111 2.41 -8.61 -4.90
CA GLY A 111 2.88 -8.41 -6.26
C GLY A 111 4.37 -8.72 -6.43
N LYS A 112 4.85 -8.54 -7.67
CA LYS A 112 6.27 -8.60 -8.05
C LYS A 112 6.57 -7.46 -9.02
N ILE A 113 7.76 -6.88 -8.91
CA ILE A 113 8.23 -5.82 -9.81
C ILE A 113 8.04 -6.23 -11.28
N GLY A 114 7.41 -5.35 -12.07
CA GLY A 114 7.14 -5.54 -13.49
C GLY A 114 6.03 -6.55 -13.82
N LYS A 115 5.40 -7.16 -12.81
CA LYS A 115 4.31 -8.16 -12.97
C LYS A 115 3.10 -7.85 -12.08
N HIS A 116 3.03 -6.63 -11.55
CA HIS A 116 1.99 -6.16 -10.63
C HIS A 116 0.56 -6.41 -11.14
N ASN A 117 0.31 -6.19 -12.43
CA ASN A 117 -1.01 -6.37 -13.05
C ASN A 117 -1.28 -7.79 -13.59
N GLN A 118 -0.36 -8.75 -13.39
CA GLN A 118 -0.42 -10.08 -14.02
C GLN A 118 -0.80 -11.21 -13.04
N ALA A 119 -1.69 -10.92 -12.08
CA ALA A 119 -2.13 -11.80 -10.98
C ALA A 119 -1.22 -11.77 -9.73
N PRO A 120 -1.33 -10.73 -8.88
CA PRO A 120 -0.72 -10.77 -7.55
C PRO A 120 -1.31 -11.93 -6.74
N LEU A 121 -0.54 -12.43 -5.76
CA LEU A 121 -1.10 -13.35 -4.77
C LEU A 121 -1.88 -12.52 -3.75
N GLY A 122 -3.20 -12.54 -3.85
CA GLY A 122 -4.10 -11.94 -2.87
C GLY A 122 -4.24 -12.81 -1.63
N VAL A 123 -4.10 -12.22 -0.44
CA VAL A 123 -4.32 -12.91 0.84
C VAL A 123 -5.17 -12.06 1.76
N GLU A 124 -6.31 -12.61 2.17
CA GLU A 124 -7.16 -12.01 3.19
C GLU A 124 -6.75 -12.50 4.59
N TYR A 125 -6.36 -11.57 5.45
CA TYR A 125 -6.11 -11.82 6.85
C TYR A 125 -7.37 -11.49 7.64
N PRO A 126 -7.92 -12.43 8.43
CA PRO A 126 -9.11 -12.19 9.22
C PRO A 126 -8.83 -11.20 10.35
N LYS A 127 -9.90 -10.55 10.81
CA LYS A 127 -9.88 -9.69 12.00
C LYS A 127 -9.28 -10.43 13.19
N GLY A 128 -8.48 -9.74 13.99
CA GLY A 128 -7.71 -10.29 15.11
C GLY A 128 -6.35 -10.87 14.73
N THR A 129 -6.00 -10.92 13.44
CA THR A 129 -4.64 -11.34 13.02
C THR A 129 -3.60 -10.35 13.56
N LYS A 130 -2.60 -10.87 14.28
CA LYS A 130 -1.50 -10.04 14.81
C LYS A 130 -0.69 -9.42 13.66
N ALA A 131 -0.43 -8.11 13.73
CA ALA A 131 0.41 -7.41 12.74
C ALA A 131 1.78 -8.07 12.56
N THR A 132 2.38 -8.60 13.62
CA THR A 132 3.66 -9.33 13.56
C THR A 132 3.61 -10.57 12.67
N LYS A 133 2.47 -11.29 12.63
CA LYS A 133 2.28 -12.41 11.71
C LYS A 133 2.27 -11.92 10.26
N ILE A 134 1.47 -10.90 9.96
CA ILE A 134 1.32 -10.35 8.59
C ILE A 134 2.67 -9.81 8.09
N ILE A 135 3.41 -9.06 8.90
CA ILE A 135 4.75 -8.58 8.55
C ILE A 135 5.73 -9.75 8.36
N SER A 136 5.65 -10.78 9.20
CA SER A 136 6.51 -11.96 9.05
C SER A 136 6.19 -12.74 7.76
N ASP A 137 4.92 -12.82 7.38
CA ASP A 137 4.46 -13.44 6.13
C ASP A 137 4.95 -12.64 4.90
N ILE A 138 4.87 -11.30 4.95
CA ILE A 138 5.46 -10.39 3.96
C ILE A 138 6.95 -10.64 3.78
N ARG A 139 7.71 -10.68 4.88
CA ARG A 139 9.15 -10.93 4.83
C ARG A 139 9.46 -12.29 4.22
N ARG A 140 8.76 -13.35 4.64
CA ARG A 140 8.96 -14.71 4.10
C ARG A 140 8.65 -14.79 2.61
N PHE A 141 7.53 -14.22 2.18
CA PHE A 141 7.16 -14.21 0.76
C PHE A 141 8.25 -13.57 -0.11
N TYR A 142 8.76 -12.40 0.27
CA TYR A 142 9.77 -11.72 -0.55
C TYR A 142 11.19 -12.30 -0.39
N ALA A 143 11.49 -12.96 0.74
CA ALA A 143 12.79 -13.59 0.95
C ALA A 143 12.90 -14.98 0.30
N THR A 144 11.84 -15.79 0.34
CA THR A 144 11.89 -17.22 -0.05
C THR A 144 10.80 -17.64 -1.03
N GLY A 145 9.80 -16.79 -1.30
CA GLY A 145 8.62 -17.15 -2.09
C GLY A 145 7.57 -17.95 -1.33
N GLU A 146 7.75 -18.15 -0.01
CA GLU A 146 6.78 -18.86 0.83
C GLU A 146 5.45 -18.11 0.89
N LYS A 147 4.36 -18.81 0.56
CA LYS A 147 3.02 -18.24 0.58
C LYS A 147 2.46 -18.20 2.00
N PRO A 148 1.82 -17.09 2.44
CA PRO A 148 1.20 -17.02 3.75
C PRO A 148 0.19 -18.14 3.96
N GLN A 149 0.22 -18.74 5.14
CA GLN A 149 -0.77 -19.74 5.56
C GLN A 149 -1.80 -19.06 6.47
N ILE A 150 -3.06 -19.08 6.05
CA ILE A 150 -4.20 -18.53 6.79
C ILE A 150 -5.02 -19.72 7.30
N SER A 151 -5.20 -19.80 8.62
CA SER A 151 -6.01 -20.86 9.21
C SER A 151 -7.48 -20.68 8.84
N ALA A 152 -8.11 -21.70 8.26
CA ALA A 152 -9.53 -21.71 7.93
C ALA A 152 -10.43 -21.50 9.17
N MET A 153 -9.95 -21.81 10.38
CA MET A 153 -10.70 -21.63 11.63
C MET A 153 -10.90 -20.18 12.04
N ALA A 154 -10.14 -19.24 11.44
CA ALA A 154 -10.24 -17.82 11.75
C ALA A 154 -11.32 -17.09 10.89
N GLN A 155 -11.99 -17.78 9.98
CA GLN A 155 -13.09 -17.23 9.17
C GLN A 155 -14.48 -17.40 9.81
N PHE A 156 -14.58 -18.11 10.94
CA PHE A 156 -15.87 -18.48 11.58
C PHE A 156 -16.03 -17.98 13.03
N ILE A 157 -15.23 -17.01 13.47
CA ILE A 157 -15.29 -16.43 14.84
C ILE A 157 -15.56 -14.94 14.75
#